data_AF-A0A180GE67-F1
#
_entry.id   AF-A0A180GE67-F1
#
_cell.length_a   1.000
_cell.length_b   1.000
_cell.length_c   1.000
_cell.angle_alpha   90.00
_cell.angle_beta   90.00
_cell.angle_gamma   90.00
#
_symmetry.space_group_name_H-M   'P 1'
#
loop_
_entity.id
_entity.type
_entity.pdbx_description
1 polymer ?
#
loop_
_entity_poly.entity_id
_entity_poly.type
_entity_poly.pdbx_seq_one_letter_code
_entity_poly.pdbx_strand_id
1 'polypeptide(L)'
;MQIDYVCRRIASSPAKQSEFKVWAQKLGYEGPGIIGGYGIQWNIAYDSRNRAYNARKVINQLLVNESKSGKGKPFFKGYEFSSKEWENIKTLNTVLKEFLLLTKRMEGNGPSCAMVLFEYSRLIDSLQKHKEASKNGVLECMFDPMIKVAKKYLDLALKCEPILMATMLHPAWRLVLFLNKFPSHHSTAQQLLTEKFKERQAVLEPPTPLPTQQNSQPEVVAKDEEYNFYPSYPGL
;
A
#
# COMPACT_ATOMS: atom_id res chain seq x y z
N MET A 1 -12.12 6.68 -18.08
CA MET A 1 -11.26 6.21 -19.19
C MET A 1 -12.11 5.42 -20.19
N GLN A 2 -11.74 5.33 -21.48
CA GLN A 2 -12.52 4.59 -22.48
C GLN A 2 -12.70 3.11 -22.08
N ILE A 3 -11.65 2.48 -21.53
CA ILE A 3 -11.73 1.09 -21.06
C ILE A 3 -12.77 0.89 -19.97
N ASP A 4 -12.97 1.85 -19.06
CA ASP A 4 -13.98 1.75 -18.00
C ASP A 4 -15.40 1.71 -18.57
N TYR A 5 -15.62 2.39 -19.71
CA TYR A 5 -16.89 2.28 -20.42
C TYR A 5 -17.06 0.90 -21.05
N VAL A 6 -16.03 0.39 -21.75
CA VAL A 6 -16.06 -0.95 -22.37
C VAL A 6 -16.29 -2.03 -21.32
N CYS A 7 -15.59 -1.98 -20.19
CA CYS A 7 -15.79 -2.91 -19.08
C CYS A 7 -17.24 -2.91 -18.57
N ARG A 8 -17.82 -1.72 -18.37
CA ARG A 8 -19.24 -1.59 -17.97
C ARG A 8 -20.17 -2.20 -18.99
N ARG A 9 -19.90 -2.03 -20.29
CA ARG A 9 -20.75 -2.57 -21.37
C ARG A 9 -20.64 -4.08 -21.51
N ILE A 10 -19.47 -4.66 -21.31
CA ILE A 10 -19.31 -6.12 -21.25
C ILE A 10 -20.06 -6.68 -20.02
N ALA A 11 -19.96 -6.01 -18.87
CA ALA A 11 -20.57 -6.45 -17.64
C ALA A 11 -22.07 -6.14 -17.51
N SER A 12 -22.67 -5.35 -18.42
CA SER A 12 -24.01 -4.78 -18.22
C SER A 12 -25.17 -5.75 -18.41
N SER A 13 -24.96 -6.92 -19.01
CA SER A 13 -26.03 -7.92 -19.19
C SER A 13 -25.49 -9.36 -19.23
N PRO A 14 -26.30 -10.36 -18.85
CA PRO A 14 -25.92 -11.77 -18.95
C PRO A 14 -25.53 -12.19 -20.37
N ALA A 15 -26.24 -11.68 -21.38
CA ALA A 15 -25.94 -11.97 -22.79
C ALA A 15 -24.53 -11.49 -23.18
N LYS A 16 -24.12 -10.29 -22.74
CA LYS A 16 -22.78 -9.75 -23.02
C LYS A 16 -21.68 -10.47 -22.26
N GLN A 17 -21.94 -10.84 -21.02
CA GLN A 17 -21.00 -11.68 -20.26
C GLN A 17 -20.86 -13.08 -20.88
N SER A 18 -21.94 -13.65 -21.42
CA SER A 18 -21.91 -14.92 -22.16
C SER A 18 -21.11 -14.79 -23.46
N GLU A 19 -21.31 -13.71 -24.22
CA GLU A 19 -20.53 -13.42 -25.44
C GLU A 19 -19.03 -13.34 -25.13
N PHE A 20 -18.67 -12.64 -24.05
CA PHE A 20 -17.29 -12.60 -23.55
C PHE A 20 -16.76 -13.99 -23.23
N LYS A 21 -17.52 -14.84 -22.52
CA LYS A 21 -17.10 -16.21 -22.18
C LYS A 21 -16.83 -17.07 -23.41
N VAL A 22 -17.69 -16.99 -24.43
CA VAL A 22 -17.50 -17.73 -25.69
C VAL A 22 -16.20 -17.34 -26.36
N TRP A 23 -15.91 -16.03 -26.45
CA TRP A 23 -14.66 -15.56 -27.05
C TRP A 23 -13.44 -15.81 -26.19
N ALA A 24 -13.57 -15.73 -24.87
CA ALA A 24 -12.52 -16.12 -23.93
C ALA A 24 -12.09 -17.58 -24.16
N GLN A 25 -13.06 -18.50 -24.26
CA GLN A 25 -12.78 -19.91 -24.53
C GLN A 25 -12.11 -20.11 -25.90
N LYS A 26 -12.64 -19.47 -26.95
CA LYS A 26 -12.07 -19.55 -28.31
C LYS A 26 -10.63 -19.03 -28.40
N LEU A 27 -10.29 -18.04 -27.57
CA LEU A 27 -8.96 -17.40 -27.55
C LEU A 27 -8.04 -17.95 -26.45
N GLY A 28 -8.45 -19.01 -25.73
CA GLY A 28 -7.66 -19.63 -24.67
C GLY A 28 -7.41 -18.73 -23.46
N TYR A 29 -8.33 -17.81 -23.14
CA TYR A 29 -8.25 -16.98 -21.93
C TYR A 29 -8.93 -17.68 -20.75
N GLU A 30 -8.11 -18.07 -19.75
CA GLU A 30 -8.57 -18.77 -18.54
C GLU A 30 -8.80 -17.84 -17.33
N GLY A 31 -8.56 -16.54 -17.50
CA GLY A 31 -8.72 -15.58 -16.41
C GLY A 31 -10.19 -15.26 -16.08
N PRO A 32 -10.44 -14.51 -15.00
CA PRO A 32 -11.79 -14.17 -14.60
C PRO A 32 -12.49 -13.27 -15.63
N GLY A 33 -13.82 -13.30 -15.62
CA GLY A 33 -14.65 -12.43 -16.43
C GLY A 33 -14.49 -10.95 -16.08
N ILE A 34 -14.87 -10.09 -17.03
CA ILE A 34 -14.86 -8.63 -16.88
C ILE A 34 -15.90 -8.18 -15.87
N ILE A 35 -15.51 -7.24 -15.01
CA ILE A 35 -16.40 -6.53 -14.10
C ILE A 35 -16.49 -5.07 -14.51
N GLY A 36 -17.65 -4.45 -14.29
CA GLY A 36 -17.89 -3.07 -14.74
C GLY A 36 -17.19 -1.98 -13.92
N GLY A 37 -16.50 -2.32 -12.82
CA GLY A 37 -15.87 -1.29 -11.98
C GLY A 37 -16.88 -0.30 -11.38
N TYR A 38 -18.13 -0.73 -11.14
CA TYR A 38 -19.19 0.14 -10.63
C TYR A 38 -18.87 0.56 -9.18
N GLY A 39 -19.00 1.85 -8.88
CA GLY A 39 -18.92 2.39 -7.52
C GLY A 39 -17.77 3.38 -7.27
N ILE A 40 -17.79 3.97 -6.08
CA ILE A 40 -16.82 4.99 -5.61
C ILE A 40 -15.47 4.36 -5.20
N GLN A 41 -15.48 3.07 -4.87
CA GLN A 41 -14.29 2.37 -4.34
C GLN A 41 -13.25 2.13 -5.43
N TRP A 42 -12.11 2.80 -5.32
CA TRP A 42 -11.03 2.76 -6.31
C TRP A 42 -10.43 1.34 -6.51
N ASN A 43 -10.48 0.48 -5.48
CA ASN A 43 -10.04 -0.92 -5.56
C ASN A 43 -10.81 -1.73 -6.61
N ILE A 44 -12.13 -1.49 -6.75
CA ILE A 44 -12.98 -2.16 -7.74
C ILE A 44 -12.64 -1.65 -9.14
N ALA A 45 -12.41 -0.34 -9.29
CA ALA A 45 -11.97 0.25 -10.55
C ALA A 45 -10.58 -0.25 -10.97
N TYR A 46 -9.67 -0.48 -10.01
CA TYR A 46 -8.39 -1.14 -10.27
C TYR A 46 -8.59 -2.58 -10.77
N ASP A 47 -9.35 -3.40 -10.06
CA ASP A 47 -9.55 -4.80 -10.44
C ASP A 47 -10.23 -4.92 -11.82
N SER A 48 -11.21 -4.06 -12.10
CA SER A 48 -11.85 -3.98 -13.43
C SER A 48 -10.83 -3.75 -14.55
N ARG A 49 -9.94 -2.77 -14.40
CA ARG A 49 -8.91 -2.44 -15.40
C ARG A 49 -7.85 -3.52 -15.49
N ASN A 50 -7.49 -4.15 -14.38
CA ASN A 50 -6.53 -5.25 -14.34
C ASN A 50 -7.05 -6.47 -15.10
N ARG A 51 -8.31 -6.87 -14.85
CA ARG A 51 -8.98 -7.95 -15.60
C ARG A 51 -9.11 -7.62 -17.09
N ALA A 52 -9.44 -6.38 -17.41
CA ALA A 52 -9.51 -5.93 -18.80
C ALA A 52 -8.17 -6.02 -19.54
N TYR A 53 -7.07 -5.61 -18.90
CA TYR A 53 -5.74 -5.75 -19.50
C TYR A 53 -5.36 -7.22 -19.74
N ASN A 54 -5.68 -8.10 -18.79
CA ASN A 54 -5.43 -9.54 -18.93
C ASN A 54 -6.27 -10.16 -20.07
N ALA A 55 -7.52 -9.72 -20.20
CA ALA A 55 -8.44 -10.15 -21.25
C ALA A 55 -8.37 -9.30 -22.54
N ARG A 56 -7.33 -8.47 -22.74
CA ARG A 56 -7.28 -7.48 -23.84
C ARG A 56 -7.49 -8.07 -25.23
N LYS A 57 -7.03 -9.31 -25.47
CA LYS A 57 -7.25 -10.03 -26.74
C LYS A 57 -8.73 -10.30 -26.98
N VAL A 58 -9.45 -10.73 -25.93
CA VAL A 58 -10.90 -10.98 -25.97
C VAL A 58 -11.64 -9.67 -26.17
N ILE A 59 -11.26 -8.61 -25.46
CA ILE A 59 -11.87 -7.28 -25.60
C ILE A 59 -11.71 -6.74 -27.02
N ASN A 60 -10.48 -6.76 -27.56
CA ASN A 60 -10.24 -6.31 -28.94
C ASN A 60 -11.09 -7.10 -29.95
N GLN A 61 -11.24 -8.41 -29.75
CA GLN A 61 -12.10 -9.24 -30.62
C GLN A 61 -13.57 -8.84 -30.53
N LEU A 62 -14.09 -8.53 -29.34
CA LEU A 62 -15.47 -8.05 -29.18
C LEU A 62 -15.70 -6.70 -29.88
N LEU A 63 -14.73 -5.79 -29.81
CA LEU A 63 -14.79 -4.49 -30.50
C LEU A 63 -14.81 -4.67 -32.03
N VAL A 64 -13.97 -5.56 -32.57
CA VAL A 64 -13.92 -5.88 -34.01
C VAL A 64 -15.22 -6.55 -34.48
N ASN A 65 -15.85 -7.39 -33.66
CA ASN A 65 -17.11 -8.02 -34.04
C ASN A 65 -18.26 -7.00 -34.15
N GLU A 66 -18.28 -6.01 -33.26
CA GLU A 66 -19.26 -4.92 -33.32
C GLU A 66 -19.08 -4.07 -34.59
N SER A 67 -17.84 -3.68 -34.91
CA SER A 67 -17.56 -2.86 -36.10
C SER A 67 -17.96 -3.58 -37.39
N LYS A 68 -17.78 -4.91 -37.46
CA LYS A 68 -18.21 -5.74 -38.60
C LYS A 68 -19.72 -5.97 -38.68
N SER A 69 -20.45 -5.89 -37.56
CA SER A 69 -21.88 -6.21 -37.53
C SER A 69 -22.74 -5.16 -38.25
N GLY A 70 -22.27 -3.91 -38.37
CA GLY A 70 -22.87 -2.87 -39.20
C GLY A 70 -24.33 -2.47 -38.87
N LYS A 71 -24.93 -3.00 -37.79
CA LYS A 71 -26.34 -2.81 -37.45
C LYS A 71 -26.51 -1.83 -36.28
N GLY A 72 -27.11 -0.68 -36.57
CA GLY A 72 -27.54 0.30 -35.55
C GLY A 72 -26.42 1.08 -34.88
N LYS A 73 -26.75 1.78 -33.79
CA LYS A 73 -25.79 2.61 -33.04
C LYS A 73 -24.74 1.72 -32.36
N PRO A 74 -23.42 1.99 -32.51
CA PRO A 74 -22.38 1.12 -31.98
C PRO A 74 -22.45 1.03 -30.45
N PHE A 75 -22.54 -0.19 -29.93
CA PHE A 75 -22.77 -0.46 -28.52
C PHE A 75 -21.54 -0.12 -27.65
N PHE A 76 -20.33 -0.26 -28.18
CA PHE A 76 -19.05 0.21 -27.63
C PHE A 76 -18.62 1.59 -28.15
N LYS A 77 -19.52 2.35 -28.81
CA LYS A 77 -19.25 3.70 -29.34
C LYS A 77 -18.12 3.75 -30.39
N GLY A 78 -17.79 2.63 -31.03
CA GLY A 78 -16.69 2.56 -31.99
C GLY A 78 -15.32 2.73 -31.36
N TYR A 79 -15.17 2.39 -30.07
CA TYR A 79 -13.87 2.43 -29.41
C TYR A 79 -12.95 1.33 -29.94
N GLU A 80 -11.69 1.68 -30.09
CA GLU A 80 -10.59 0.80 -30.46
C GLU A 80 -9.41 1.12 -29.54
N PHE A 81 -8.58 0.11 -29.26
CA PHE A 81 -7.40 0.28 -28.40
C PHE A 81 -6.15 -0.13 -29.17
N SER A 82 -5.27 0.85 -29.38
CA SER A 82 -3.93 0.63 -29.87
C SER A 82 -3.06 -0.13 -28.85
N SER A 83 -1.96 -0.73 -29.32
CA SER A 83 -0.95 -1.33 -28.44
C SER A 83 -0.42 -0.31 -27.42
N LYS A 84 -0.28 0.96 -27.80
CA LYS A 84 0.20 2.02 -26.92
C LYS A 84 -0.79 2.32 -25.79
N GLU A 85 -2.09 2.33 -26.07
CA GLU A 85 -3.11 2.55 -25.02
C GLU A 85 -3.16 1.38 -24.04
N TRP A 86 -3.01 0.14 -24.51
CA TRP A 86 -2.89 -1.02 -23.62
C TRP A 86 -1.65 -0.95 -22.74
N GLU A 87 -0.50 -0.50 -23.26
CA GLU A 87 0.69 -0.27 -22.44
C GLU A 87 0.48 0.86 -21.42
N ASN A 88 -0.22 1.94 -21.79
CA ASN A 88 -0.58 2.97 -20.81
C ASN A 88 -1.48 2.42 -19.70
N ILE A 89 -2.47 1.58 -20.03
CA ILE A 89 -3.32 0.90 -19.04
C ILE A 89 -2.49 -0.01 -18.12
N LYS A 90 -1.54 -0.76 -18.69
CA LYS A 90 -0.61 -1.61 -17.93
C LYS A 90 0.20 -0.80 -16.93
N THR A 91 0.82 0.29 -17.39
CA THR A 91 1.63 1.17 -16.54
C THR A 91 0.79 1.76 -15.40
N LEU A 92 -0.42 2.26 -15.72
CA LEU A 92 -1.35 2.76 -14.72
C LEU A 92 -1.72 1.67 -13.69
N ASN A 93 -2.00 0.44 -14.14
CA ASN A 93 -2.28 -0.67 -13.24
C ASN A 93 -1.05 -1.02 -12.37
N THR A 94 0.17 -0.97 -12.89
CA THR A 94 1.38 -1.18 -12.08
C THR A 94 1.49 -0.15 -10.96
N VAL A 95 1.27 1.13 -11.26
CA VAL A 95 1.32 2.20 -10.25
C VAL A 95 0.22 2.00 -9.21
N LEU A 96 -1.02 1.72 -9.62
CA LEU A 96 -2.13 1.50 -8.69
C LEU A 96 -1.98 0.23 -7.85
N LYS A 97 -1.26 -0.77 -8.35
CA LYS A 97 -0.93 -1.98 -7.59
C LYS A 97 -0.10 -1.65 -6.35
N GLU A 98 0.83 -0.70 -6.44
CA GLU A 98 1.61 -0.26 -5.27
C GLU A 98 0.71 0.30 -4.17
N PHE A 99 -0.27 1.14 -4.53
CA PHE A 99 -1.26 1.65 -3.58
C PHE A 99 -2.13 0.53 -3.00
N LEU A 100 -2.48 -0.48 -3.80
CA LEU A 100 -3.32 -1.59 -3.33
C LEU A 100 -2.57 -2.45 -2.32
N LEU A 101 -1.31 -2.77 -2.62
CA LEU A 101 -0.44 -3.52 -1.73
C LEU A 101 -0.12 -2.74 -0.46
N LEU A 102 0.07 -1.42 -0.56
CA LEU A 102 0.22 -0.57 0.62
C LEU A 102 -1.02 -0.60 1.49
N THR A 103 -2.20 -0.37 0.90
CA THR A 103 -3.47 -0.36 1.63
C THR A 103 -3.69 -1.69 2.34
N LYS A 104 -3.50 -2.82 1.66
CA LYS A 104 -3.60 -4.16 2.27
C LYS A 104 -2.63 -4.40 3.43
N ARG A 105 -1.44 -3.79 3.41
CA ARG A 105 -0.45 -3.91 4.51
C ARG A 105 -0.81 -3.04 5.70
N MET A 106 -1.50 -1.93 5.46
CA MET A 106 -1.89 -0.96 6.49
C MET A 106 -3.30 -1.21 7.04
N GLU A 107 -4.12 -2.01 6.34
CA GLU A 107 -5.45 -2.46 6.76
C GLU A 107 -5.37 -3.49 7.90
N GLY A 108 -6.43 -3.55 8.72
CA GLY A 108 -6.57 -4.48 9.84
C GLY A 108 -6.07 -3.95 11.18
N ASN A 109 -6.05 -4.83 12.18
CA ASN A 109 -5.73 -4.48 13.58
C ASN A 109 -4.26 -4.76 13.96
N GLY A 110 -3.35 -4.77 12.98
CA GLY A 110 -1.92 -4.95 13.22
C GLY A 110 -1.23 -3.68 13.75
N PRO A 111 0.07 -3.75 14.12
CA PRO A 111 0.86 -2.59 14.56
C PRO A 111 1.24 -1.66 13.38
N SER A 112 0.25 -1.24 12.60
CA SER A 112 0.42 -0.45 11.38
C SER A 112 0.99 0.95 11.65
N CYS A 113 0.75 1.50 12.85
CA CYS A 113 1.28 2.80 13.27
C CYS A 113 2.81 2.89 13.11
N ALA A 114 3.50 1.81 13.47
CA ALA A 114 4.94 1.75 13.37
C ALA A 114 5.40 1.81 11.89
N MET A 115 4.65 1.17 10.98
CA MET A 115 4.98 1.06 9.55
C MET A 115 4.84 2.37 8.77
N VAL A 116 4.09 3.35 9.30
CA VAL A 116 3.66 4.55 8.55
C VAL A 116 4.82 5.26 7.86
N LEU A 117 5.90 5.56 8.59
CA LEU A 117 7.03 6.31 8.04
C LEU A 117 7.78 5.51 6.96
N PHE A 118 8.02 4.23 7.22
CA PHE A 118 8.66 3.35 6.25
C PHE A 118 7.84 3.22 4.97
N GLU A 119 6.52 3.04 5.09
CA GLU A 119 5.64 2.86 3.94
C GLU A 119 5.51 4.12 3.09
N TYR A 120 5.44 5.31 3.70
CA TYR A 120 5.48 6.56 2.94
C TYR A 120 6.81 6.75 2.23
N SER A 121 7.94 6.47 2.88
CA SER A 121 9.26 6.52 2.23
C SER A 121 9.31 5.58 1.02
N ARG A 122 8.88 4.32 1.20
CA ARG A 122 8.82 3.34 0.11
C ARG A 122 7.91 3.77 -1.03
N LEU A 123 6.73 4.31 -0.73
CA LEU A 123 5.77 4.79 -1.73
C LEU A 123 6.37 5.93 -2.55
N ILE A 124 6.99 6.92 -1.90
CA ILE A 124 7.61 8.06 -2.58
C ILE A 124 8.75 7.58 -3.48
N ASP A 125 9.64 6.71 -2.98
CA ASP A 125 10.73 6.13 -3.77
C ASP A 125 10.19 5.38 -5.01
N SER A 126 9.10 4.64 -4.85
CA SER A 126 8.43 3.93 -5.97
C SER A 126 7.83 4.89 -7.00
N LEU A 127 7.13 5.93 -6.54
CA LEU A 127 6.54 6.95 -7.42
C LEU A 127 7.60 7.74 -8.20
N GLN A 128 8.76 8.03 -7.59
CA GLN A 128 9.89 8.66 -8.27
C GLN A 128 10.43 7.78 -9.40
N LYS A 129 10.68 6.49 -9.12
CA LYS A 129 11.11 5.53 -10.14
C LYS A 129 10.11 5.41 -11.28
N HIS A 130 8.82 5.35 -10.96
CA HIS A 130 7.77 5.29 -11.97
C HIS A 130 7.66 6.58 -12.79
N LYS A 131 7.88 7.74 -12.18
CA LYS A 131 7.96 9.03 -12.87
C LYS A 131 9.09 9.02 -13.90
N GLU A 132 10.29 8.63 -13.49
CA GLU A 132 11.47 8.55 -14.35
C GLU A 132 11.24 7.59 -15.53
N ALA A 133 10.68 6.41 -15.26
CA ALA A 133 10.34 5.42 -16.28
C ALA A 133 9.23 5.88 -17.24
N SER A 134 8.41 6.85 -16.83
CA SER A 134 7.27 7.37 -17.61
C SER A 134 7.56 8.72 -18.27
N LYS A 135 8.82 9.19 -18.26
CA LYS A 135 9.22 10.49 -18.81
C LYS A 135 8.81 10.63 -20.28
N ASN A 136 8.26 11.79 -20.63
CA ASN A 136 7.63 12.11 -21.91
C ASN A 136 6.42 11.22 -22.27
N GLY A 137 5.87 10.48 -21.30
CA GLY A 137 4.70 9.62 -21.46
C GLY A 137 3.41 10.31 -21.02
N VAL A 138 2.26 9.78 -21.47
CA VAL A 138 0.94 10.35 -21.13
C VAL A 138 0.60 10.30 -19.63
N LEU A 139 1.34 9.48 -18.86
CA LEU A 139 1.19 9.33 -17.42
C LEU A 139 2.24 10.12 -16.62
N GLU A 140 3.17 10.85 -17.26
CA GLU A 140 4.20 11.58 -16.52
C GLU A 140 3.60 12.60 -15.54
N CYS A 141 2.56 13.32 -15.99
CA CYS A 141 1.97 14.42 -15.24
C CYS A 141 1.22 13.99 -13.96
N MET A 142 0.87 12.71 -13.80
CA MET A 142 0.20 12.24 -12.58
C MET A 142 1.15 12.04 -11.39
N PHE A 143 2.44 11.83 -11.63
CA PHE A 143 3.37 11.49 -10.55
C PHE A 143 3.69 12.66 -9.63
N ASP A 144 3.86 13.87 -10.15
CA ASP A 144 4.17 15.03 -9.32
C ASP A 144 3.06 15.36 -8.30
N PRO A 145 1.78 15.40 -8.68
CA PRO A 145 0.68 15.51 -7.74
C PRO A 145 0.66 14.38 -6.69
N MET A 146 0.89 13.12 -7.10
CA MET A 146 0.91 11.98 -6.19
C MET A 146 2.04 12.08 -5.16
N ILE A 147 3.25 12.40 -5.62
CA ILE A 147 4.43 12.59 -4.76
C ILE A 147 4.20 13.75 -3.81
N LYS A 148 3.63 14.87 -4.29
CA LYS A 148 3.29 16.02 -3.45
C LYS A 148 2.33 15.65 -2.32
N VAL A 149 1.28 14.87 -2.62
CA VAL A 149 0.32 14.41 -1.60
C VAL A 149 0.98 13.43 -0.63
N ALA A 150 1.78 12.47 -1.12
CA ALA A 150 2.49 11.52 -0.27
C ALA A 150 3.47 12.22 0.69
N LYS A 151 4.25 13.20 0.19
CA LYS A 151 5.14 14.03 1.02
C LYS A 151 4.39 14.83 2.06
N LYS A 152 3.27 15.47 1.70
CA LYS A 152 2.42 16.20 2.65
C LYS A 152 2.03 15.33 3.85
N TYR A 153 1.58 14.10 3.62
CA TYR A 153 1.18 13.21 4.72
C TYR A 153 2.36 12.60 5.47
N LEU A 154 3.48 12.34 4.79
CA LEU A 154 4.74 11.98 5.46
C LEU A 154 5.19 13.08 6.43
N ASP A 155 5.14 14.35 6.00
CA ASP A 155 5.52 15.50 6.83
C ASP A 155 4.62 15.65 8.06
N LEU A 156 3.33 15.30 7.94
CA LEU A 156 2.41 15.25 9.08
C LEU A 156 2.74 14.08 10.02
N ALA A 157 3.05 12.91 9.47
CA ALA A 157 3.43 11.73 10.25
C ALA A 157 4.74 11.94 11.03
N LEU A 158 5.72 12.64 10.44
CA LEU A 158 6.99 12.99 11.08
C LEU A 158 6.85 13.96 12.26
N LYS A 159 5.70 14.63 12.39
CA LYS A 159 5.37 15.52 13.53
C LYS A 159 4.54 14.82 14.61
N CYS A 160 4.17 13.56 14.41
CA CYS A 160 3.28 12.83 15.31
C CYS A 160 4.09 11.96 16.26
N GLU A 161 4.20 12.38 17.53
CA GLU A 161 4.97 11.65 18.55
C GLU A 161 4.58 10.16 18.68
N PRO A 162 3.29 9.76 18.71
CA PRO A 162 2.92 8.35 18.71
C PRO A 162 3.49 7.55 17.53
N ILE A 163 3.52 8.14 16.32
CA ILE A 163 4.09 7.49 15.13
C ILE A 163 5.61 7.39 15.28
N LEU A 164 6.27 8.46 15.74
CA LEU A 164 7.71 8.45 16.00
C LEU A 164 8.09 7.36 17.00
N MET A 165 7.40 7.32 18.15
CA MET A 165 7.61 6.33 19.19
C MET A 165 7.34 4.91 18.70
N ALA A 166 6.21 4.66 18.04
CA ALA A 166 5.90 3.34 17.49
C ALA A 166 6.97 2.87 16.50
N THR A 167 7.44 3.78 15.63
CA THR A 167 8.51 3.49 14.65
C THR A 167 9.83 3.14 15.34
N MET A 168 10.23 3.90 16.36
CA MET A 168 11.49 3.66 17.10
C MET A 168 11.45 2.39 17.97
N LEU A 169 10.27 2.00 18.45
CA LEU A 169 10.11 0.77 19.22
C LEU A 169 10.03 -0.48 18.32
N HIS A 170 9.89 -0.30 17.00
CA HIS A 170 9.88 -1.42 16.07
C HIS A 170 11.29 -2.08 15.97
N PRO A 171 11.41 -3.40 16.22
CA PRO A 171 12.72 -4.07 16.30
C PRO A 171 13.61 -3.91 15.07
N ALA A 172 13.01 -3.85 13.87
CA ALA A 172 13.76 -3.78 12.61
C ALA A 172 14.19 -2.36 12.20
N TRP A 173 13.59 -1.31 12.77
CA TRP A 173 13.85 0.06 12.32
C TRP A 173 14.63 0.86 13.34
N ARG A 174 14.11 0.92 14.57
CA ARG A 174 14.67 1.73 15.66
C ARG A 174 14.99 3.15 15.18
N LEU A 175 16.05 3.75 15.72
CA LEU A 175 16.58 5.03 15.26
C LEU A 175 17.26 4.97 13.88
N VAL A 176 17.59 3.76 13.39
CA VAL A 176 18.31 3.56 12.12
C VAL A 176 17.46 3.99 10.92
N LEU A 177 16.14 3.82 10.97
CA LEU A 177 15.26 4.33 9.92
C LEU A 177 15.35 5.86 9.80
N PHE A 178 15.37 6.58 10.92
CA PHE A 178 15.51 8.03 10.92
C PHE A 178 16.88 8.46 10.40
N LEU A 179 17.94 7.78 10.83
CA LEU A 179 19.29 8.07 10.34
C LEU A 179 19.36 7.96 8.80
N ASN A 180 18.74 6.92 8.23
CA ASN A 180 18.88 6.61 6.80
C ASN A 180 17.84 7.32 5.91
N LYS A 181 16.60 7.47 6.36
CA LYS A 181 15.48 7.98 5.55
C LYS A 181 15.02 9.38 5.95
N PHE A 182 15.27 9.80 7.19
CA PHE A 182 14.78 11.07 7.74
C PHE A 182 15.86 11.79 8.57
N PRO A 183 17.06 12.05 8.00
CA PRO A 183 18.21 12.51 8.79
C PRO A 183 17.95 13.82 9.55
N SER A 184 17.11 14.71 9.00
CA SER A 184 16.69 15.95 9.66
C SER A 184 15.85 15.74 10.92
N HIS A 185 15.25 14.55 11.11
CA HIS A 185 14.40 14.21 12.25
C HIS A 185 15.08 13.24 13.22
N HIS A 186 16.31 12.77 12.92
CA HIS A 186 17.00 11.77 13.75
C HIS A 186 17.27 12.27 15.17
N SER A 187 17.79 13.49 15.31
CA SER A 187 18.06 14.10 16.63
C SER A 187 16.78 14.24 17.46
N THR A 188 15.72 14.77 16.86
CA THR A 188 14.40 14.93 17.51
C THR A 188 13.82 13.58 17.95
N ALA A 189 13.91 12.56 17.11
CA ALA A 189 13.45 11.21 17.46
C ALA A 189 14.25 10.63 18.64
N GLN A 190 15.59 10.78 18.63
CA GLN A 190 16.45 10.32 19.72
C GLN A 190 16.16 11.04 21.04
N GLN A 191 15.94 12.36 21.01
CA GLN A 191 15.57 13.15 22.18
C GLN A 191 14.25 12.66 22.76
N LEU A 192 13.21 12.54 21.93
CA LEU A 192 11.89 12.03 22.34
C LEU A 192 11.98 10.64 22.98
N LEU A 193 12.75 9.72 22.36
CA LEU A 193 12.93 8.36 22.91
C LEU A 193 13.60 8.40 24.28
N THR A 194 14.62 9.24 24.45
CA THR A 194 15.36 9.39 25.71
C THR A 194 14.49 9.99 26.79
N GLU A 195 13.70 11.02 26.46
CA GLU A 195 12.74 11.65 27.37
C GLU A 195 11.70 10.64 27.85
N LYS A 196 11.05 9.92 26.93
CA LYS A 196 10.04 8.91 27.27
C LYS A 196 10.62 7.74 28.06
N PHE A 197 11.86 7.35 27.79
CA PHE A 197 12.56 6.35 28.57
C PHE A 197 12.78 6.82 30.02
N LYS A 198 13.27 8.04 30.22
CA LYS A 198 13.48 8.62 31.57
C LYS A 198 12.17 8.80 32.33
N GLU A 199 11.12 9.28 31.67
CA GLU A 199 9.77 9.38 32.24
C GLU A 199 9.30 8.00 32.76
N ARG A 200 9.46 6.96 31.93
CA ARG A 200 9.06 5.60 32.31
C ARG A 200 9.94 5.04 33.43
N GLN A 201 11.24 5.30 33.40
CA GLN A 201 12.17 4.87 34.43
C GLN A 201 11.77 5.46 35.80
N ALA A 202 11.48 6.77 35.87
CA ALA A 202 11.07 7.43 37.10
C ALA A 202 9.76 6.87 37.70
N VAL A 203 8.85 6.34 36.86
CA VAL A 203 7.62 5.67 37.33
C VAL A 203 7.90 4.27 37.87
N LEU A 204 8.95 3.61 37.36
CA LEU A 204 9.33 2.25 37.76
C LEU A 204 10.32 2.23 38.92
N GLU A 205 10.98 3.34 39.23
CA GLU A 205 11.82 3.45 40.42
C GLU A 205 10.94 3.26 41.67
N PRO A 206 11.32 2.35 42.60
CA PRO A 206 10.56 2.15 43.83
C PRO A 206 10.53 3.46 44.64
N PRO A 207 9.46 3.74 45.40
CA PRO A 207 9.42 4.92 46.27
C PRO A 207 10.62 4.86 47.22
N THR A 208 11.35 5.98 47.29
CA THR A 208 12.50 6.18 48.18
C THR A 208 12.18 5.61 49.56
N PRO A 209 12.98 4.67 50.13
CA PRO A 209 12.75 4.21 51.49
C PRO A 209 12.83 5.41 52.43
N LEU A 210 11.76 5.67 53.18
CA LEU A 210 11.81 6.57 54.34
C LEU A 210 12.91 6.07 55.29
N PRO A 211 13.74 6.95 55.87
CA PRO A 211 14.80 6.53 56.75
C PRO A 211 14.20 6.13 58.10
N THR A 212 13.90 4.86 58.34
CA THR A 212 13.77 4.36 59.71
C THR A 212 14.10 2.86 59.84
N GLN A 213 15.24 2.67 60.50
CA GLN A 213 15.63 1.61 61.43
C GLN A 213 15.75 0.17 60.92
N GLN A 214 16.96 -0.35 61.16
CA GLN A 214 17.35 -1.75 61.13
C GLN A 214 16.26 -2.63 61.76
N ASN A 215 15.75 -3.58 60.99
CA ASN A 215 15.40 -4.88 61.52
C ASN A 215 15.53 -5.95 60.44
N SER A 216 16.12 -7.07 60.87
CA SER A 216 16.72 -8.14 60.09
C SER A 216 15.74 -8.90 59.19
N GLN A 217 16.27 -9.37 58.05
CA GLN A 217 15.66 -10.28 57.06
C GLN A 217 15.18 -11.63 57.67
N PRO A 218 14.34 -12.41 56.95
CA PRO A 218 14.87 -13.37 55.95
C PRO A 218 14.28 -13.21 54.53
N GLU A 219 15.10 -13.60 53.55
CA GLU A 219 14.83 -13.68 52.10
C GLU A 219 13.61 -14.55 51.73
N VAL A 220 12.84 -14.10 50.74
CA VAL A 220 12.12 -14.99 49.82
C VAL A 220 12.32 -14.49 48.39
N VAL A 221 13.15 -15.21 47.65
CA VAL A 221 13.34 -15.05 46.20
C VAL A 221 12.14 -15.69 45.50
N ALA A 222 11.33 -14.89 44.81
CA ALA A 222 10.42 -15.38 43.78
C ALA A 222 10.91 -14.85 42.42
N LYS A 223 11.33 -15.79 41.57
CA LYS A 223 11.77 -15.55 40.19
C LYS A 223 10.57 -15.13 39.32
N ASP A 224 10.52 -13.87 38.91
CA ASP A 224 9.71 -13.45 37.76
C ASP A 224 10.53 -13.65 36.47
N GLU A 225 10.53 -14.89 35.97
CA GLU A 225 11.07 -15.25 34.65
C GLU A 225 10.01 -15.23 33.53
N GLU A 226 8.88 -14.51 33.68
CA GLU A 226 7.78 -14.58 32.69
C GLU A 226 7.88 -13.57 31.53
N TYR A 227 8.86 -12.67 31.50
CA TYR A 227 9.01 -11.69 30.41
C TYR A 227 10.43 -11.60 29.86
N ASN A 228 10.94 -12.70 29.28
CA ASN A 228 12.15 -12.65 28.46
C ASN A 228 11.84 -13.03 26.99
N PHE A 229 11.61 -12.02 26.15
CA PHE A 229 11.30 -12.17 24.71
C PHE A 229 12.52 -12.07 23.80
N TYR A 230 13.74 -12.16 24.33
CA TYR A 230 14.96 -12.18 23.52
C TYR A 230 15.46 -13.61 23.30
N PRO A 231 15.85 -14.00 22.06
CA PRO A 231 16.56 -15.25 21.86
C PRO A 231 17.91 -15.17 22.55
N SER A 232 18.13 -16.06 23.52
CA SER A 232 19.46 -16.34 24.06
C SER A 232 20.30 -16.96 22.95
N TYR A 233 21.27 -16.22 22.42
CA TYR A 233 22.32 -16.77 21.59
C TYR A 233 23.52 -17.12 22.48
N PRO A 234 23.69 -18.37 22.93
CA PRO A 234 24.97 -18.84 23.38
C PRO A 234 25.82 -19.12 22.13
N GLY A 235 26.81 -18.26 21.89
CA GLY A 235 27.85 -18.49 20.89
C GLY A 235 29.12 -19.00 21.54
N LEU A 236 29.30 -20.33 21.57
CA LEU A 236 30.55 -21.07 21.34
C LEU A 236 30.25 -22.57 21.26
#